data_AF-A0A3D0EWR9-F1
#
_entry.id   AF-A0A3D0EWR9-F1
#
_cell.length_a   1.000
_cell.length_b   1.000
_cell.length_c   1.000
_cell.angle_alpha   90.00
_cell.angle_beta   90.00
_cell.angle_gamma   90.00
#
_symmetry.space_group_name_H-M   'P 1'
#
loop_
_entity.id
_entity.type
_entity.pdbx_description
1 polymer ?
#
loop_
_entity_poly.entity_id
_entity_poly.type
_entity_poly.pdbx_seq_one_letter_code
_entity_poly.pdbx_strand_id
1 'polypeptide(L)'
;GEILSYLPMAWVGDHLFSYAQSIVTGYTVNCPESSETVMTDMREIGPTYYFAPPSVFENLLTQVTIRMEDASKLKKWLYKTFMAVAQKAGLDIIDGRAVSIKNRILYFLGNIFIYAPLRNNLGMSRIKVAYTGGAAIGPDLYRFYRSIGINLKQLYGQTETLAYVCKQPNGAARLDSVGTPMP
;
A
#
# COMPACT_ATOMS: atom_id res chain seq x y z
N GLY A 1 3.07 16.59 -3.75
CA GLY A 1 2.66 15.27 -3.19
C GLY A 1 2.42 15.46 -1.71
N GLU A 2 1.80 14.49 -1.05
CA GLU A 2 1.51 14.54 0.38
C GLU A 2 1.87 13.20 1.03
N ILE A 3 2.39 13.27 2.26
CA ILE A 3 2.71 12.11 3.11
C ILE A 3 2.19 12.33 4.53
N LEU A 4 2.16 11.26 5.31
CA LEU A 4 1.85 11.27 6.74
C LEU A 4 3.09 10.83 7.53
N SER A 5 3.58 11.67 8.44
CA SER A 5 4.70 11.39 9.35
C SER A 5 4.14 10.90 10.67
N TYR A 6 3.87 9.59 10.74
CA TYR A 6 3.23 8.97 11.92
C TYR A 6 4.13 7.97 12.65
N LEU A 7 5.31 7.70 12.10
CA LEU A 7 6.31 6.83 12.71
C LEU A 7 7.27 7.69 13.54
N PRO A 8 7.94 7.13 14.56
CA PRO A 8 8.86 7.91 15.38
C PRO A 8 9.97 8.51 14.52
N MET A 9 10.23 9.82 14.68
CA MET A 9 11.33 10.51 13.98
C MET A 9 12.73 9.94 14.30
N ALA A 10 12.86 9.18 15.40
CA ALA A 10 14.07 8.44 15.75
C ALA A 10 14.29 7.20 14.84
N TRP A 11 13.25 6.74 14.15
CA TRP A 11 13.34 5.65 13.20
C TRP A 11 13.80 6.19 11.84
N VAL A 12 14.90 5.63 11.31
CA VAL A 12 15.58 6.14 10.10
C VAL A 12 14.65 6.28 8.89
N GLY A 13 13.63 5.44 8.80
CA GLY A 13 12.64 5.51 7.74
C GLY A 13 11.84 6.81 7.77
N ASP A 14 11.28 7.17 8.93
CA ASP A 14 10.52 8.41 9.05
C ASP A 14 11.44 9.63 8.97
N HIS A 15 12.63 9.55 9.56
CA HIS A 15 13.63 10.60 9.41
C HIS A 15 13.96 10.88 7.94
N LEU A 16 14.17 9.85 7.11
CA LEU A 16 14.47 10.03 5.70
C LEU A 16 13.24 10.54 4.93
N PHE A 17 12.10 9.84 5.03
CA PHE A 17 10.93 10.14 4.19
C PHE A 17 10.17 11.38 4.68
N SER A 18 10.04 11.59 5.98
CA SER A 18 9.27 12.72 6.51
C SER A 18 10.08 14.00 6.59
N TYR A 19 11.38 13.92 6.89
CA TYR A 19 12.22 15.11 7.07
C TYR A 19 13.19 15.36 5.90
N ALA A 20 14.15 14.47 5.65
CA ALA A 20 15.22 14.78 4.69
C ALA A 20 14.69 14.87 3.24
N GLN A 21 13.87 13.91 2.81
CA GLN A 21 13.38 13.84 1.44
C GLN A 21 12.29 14.90 1.16
N SER A 22 11.54 15.35 2.18
CA SER A 22 10.56 16.43 2.01
C SER A 22 11.25 17.76 1.68
N ILE A 23 12.40 18.05 2.29
CA ILE A 23 13.20 19.25 2.00
C ILE A 23 13.71 19.25 0.55
N VAL A 24 14.17 18.09 0.06
CA VAL A 24 14.73 17.96 -1.30
C VAL A 24 13.64 17.98 -2.38
N THR A 25 12.49 17.36 -2.14
CA THR A 25 11.46 17.13 -3.17
C THR A 25 10.24 18.04 -3.05
N GLY A 26 10.08 18.75 -1.93
CA GLY A 26 9.03 19.75 -1.72
C GLY A 26 7.60 19.19 -1.58
N TYR A 27 7.41 17.96 -1.08
CA TYR A 27 6.07 17.49 -0.72
C TYR A 27 5.65 17.92 0.69
N THR A 28 4.33 18.01 0.88
CA THR A 28 3.73 18.36 2.18
C THR A 28 3.82 17.17 3.14
N VAL A 29 4.34 17.44 4.33
CA VAL A 29 4.42 16.48 5.44
C VAL A 29 3.31 16.81 6.41
N ASN A 30 2.42 15.84 6.64
CA ASN A 30 1.33 15.99 7.60
C ASN A 30 1.66 15.18 8.85
N CYS A 31 1.57 15.80 10.01
CA CYS A 31 1.81 15.15 11.30
C CYS A 31 0.45 14.86 11.95
N PRO A 32 0.15 13.59 12.29
CA PRO A 32 -1.07 13.25 13.00
C PRO A 32 -1.05 13.84 14.42
N GLU A 33 -2.23 14.14 14.96
CA GLU A 33 -2.36 14.72 16.30
C GLU A 33 -1.92 13.75 17.39
N SER A 34 -2.18 12.45 17.20
CA SER A 34 -1.69 11.36 18.06
C SER A 34 -1.61 10.04 17.30
N SER A 35 -1.05 9.01 17.94
CA SER A 35 -1.05 7.64 17.39
C SER A 35 -2.47 7.07 17.18
N GLU A 36 -3.46 7.58 17.93
CA GLU A 36 -4.86 7.14 17.85
C GLU A 36 -5.58 7.74 16.63
N THR A 37 -5.19 8.95 16.19
CA THR A 37 -5.82 9.65 15.08
C THR A 37 -5.27 9.28 13.71
N VAL A 38 -4.12 8.59 13.66
CA VAL A 38 -3.40 8.22 12.41
C VAL A 38 -4.33 7.69 11.32
N MET A 39 -5.27 6.82 11.65
CA MET A 39 -6.19 6.22 10.65
C MET A 39 -7.25 7.19 10.15
N THR A 40 -7.69 8.13 11.00
CA THR A 40 -8.60 9.19 10.62
C THR A 40 -7.87 10.20 9.74
N ASP A 41 -6.70 10.64 10.17
CA ASP A 41 -5.84 11.59 9.46
C ASP A 41 -5.44 11.02 8.09
N MET A 42 -5.12 9.72 8.03
CA MET A 42 -4.80 9.03 6.78
C MET A 42 -5.97 9.03 5.78
N ARG A 43 -7.23 8.95 6.24
CA ARG A 43 -8.40 9.04 5.35
C ARG A 43 -8.68 10.46 4.91
N GLU A 44 -8.51 11.44 5.80
CA GLU A 44 -8.75 12.85 5.52
C GLU A 44 -7.72 13.43 4.55
N ILE A 45 -6.43 13.23 4.86
CA ILE A 45 -5.32 13.70 4.03
C ILE A 45 -5.25 12.90 2.71
N GLY A 46 -5.45 11.58 2.77
CA GLY A 46 -5.32 10.70 1.62
C GLY A 46 -3.96 10.85 0.93
N PRO A 47 -2.85 10.42 1.57
CA PRO A 47 -1.51 10.69 1.07
C PRO A 47 -1.25 10.05 -0.29
N THR A 48 -0.33 10.65 -1.05
CA THR A 48 0.07 10.15 -2.38
C THR A 48 1.24 9.18 -2.32
N TYR A 49 1.99 9.22 -1.22
CA TYR A 49 3.13 8.36 -0.95
C TYR A 49 3.00 7.85 0.49
N TYR A 50 3.20 6.55 0.67
CA TYR A 50 3.04 5.90 1.98
C TYR A 50 4.19 4.96 2.23
N PHE A 51 4.72 5.00 3.45
CA PHE A 51 5.77 4.10 3.90
C PHE A 51 5.43 3.56 5.27
N ALA A 52 5.48 2.24 5.41
CA ALA A 52 5.15 1.58 6.66
C ALA A 52 5.89 0.24 6.80
N PRO A 53 6.24 -0.18 8.03
CA PRO A 53 6.72 -1.54 8.26
C PRO A 53 5.62 -2.57 7.96
N PRO A 54 5.99 -3.84 7.68
CA PRO A 54 5.03 -4.90 7.35
C PRO A 54 3.87 -5.04 8.34
N SER A 55 4.17 -4.92 9.64
CA SER A 55 3.19 -5.04 10.72
C SER A 55 2.03 -4.05 10.61
N VAL A 56 2.25 -2.84 10.10
CA VAL A 56 1.17 -1.86 9.91
C VAL A 56 0.22 -2.32 8.81
N PHE A 57 0.75 -2.81 7.69
CA PHE A 57 -0.07 -3.39 6.62
C PHE A 57 -0.81 -4.65 7.10
N GLU A 58 -0.16 -5.52 7.89
CA GLU A 58 -0.80 -6.72 8.45
C GLU A 58 -1.97 -6.37 9.39
N ASN A 59 -1.77 -5.37 10.26
CA ASN A 59 -2.82 -4.88 11.15
C ASN A 59 -4.02 -4.32 10.35
N LEU A 60 -3.76 -3.55 9.30
CA LEU A 60 -4.81 -3.00 8.43
C LEU A 60 -5.57 -4.11 7.69
N LEU A 61 -4.87 -5.10 7.14
CA LEU A 61 -5.50 -6.27 6.50
C LEU A 61 -6.33 -7.07 7.52
N THR A 62 -5.85 -7.23 8.74
CA THR A 62 -6.58 -7.89 9.82
C THR A 62 -7.89 -7.16 10.13
N GLN A 63 -7.86 -5.82 10.24
CA GLN A 63 -9.08 -5.03 10.43
C GLN A 63 -10.07 -5.16 9.26
N VAL A 64 -9.59 -5.20 8.02
CA VAL A 64 -10.45 -5.46 6.84
C VAL A 64 -11.10 -6.83 6.95
N THR A 65 -10.34 -7.84 7.36
CA THR A 65 -10.79 -9.22 7.47
C THR A 65 -11.89 -9.34 8.53
N ILE A 66 -11.67 -8.80 9.74
CA ILE A 66 -12.66 -8.78 10.82
C ILE A 66 -13.95 -8.09 10.37
N ARG A 67 -13.85 -6.88 9.78
CA ARG A 67 -15.04 -6.15 9.28
C ARG A 67 -15.78 -6.90 8.19
N MET A 68 -15.08 -7.68 7.38
CA MET A 68 -15.70 -8.52 6.34
C MET A 68 -16.36 -9.77 6.95
N GLU A 69 -15.80 -10.33 8.01
CA GLU A 69 -16.39 -11.43 8.78
C GLU A 69 -17.69 -11.01 9.47
N ASP A 70 -17.85 -9.75 9.85
CA ASP A 70 -19.10 -9.22 10.40
C ASP A 70 -20.10 -8.75 9.31
N ALA A 71 -19.69 -8.74 8.04
CA ALA A 71 -20.52 -8.23 6.96
C ALA A 71 -21.67 -9.18 6.58
N SER A 72 -22.72 -8.61 5.96
CA SER A 72 -23.86 -9.39 5.45
C SER A 72 -23.41 -10.43 4.40
N LYS A 73 -24.18 -11.52 4.28
CA LYS A 73 -23.88 -12.61 3.33
C LYS A 73 -23.65 -12.11 1.89
N LEU A 74 -24.42 -11.11 1.47
CA LEU A 74 -24.27 -10.47 0.16
C LEU A 74 -22.92 -9.76 0.02
N LYS A 75 -22.50 -8.96 1.01
CA LYS A 75 -21.21 -8.26 1.00
C LYS A 75 -20.03 -9.24 1.00
N LYS A 76 -20.11 -10.31 1.81
CA LYS A 76 -19.11 -11.39 1.84
C LYS A 76 -18.98 -12.08 0.48
N TRP A 77 -20.11 -12.41 -0.15
CA TRP A 77 -20.13 -13.02 -1.48
C TRP A 77 -19.52 -12.10 -2.53
N LEU A 78 -19.89 -10.81 -2.51
CA LEU A 78 -19.37 -9.80 -3.43
C LEU A 78 -17.85 -9.64 -3.28
N TYR A 79 -17.39 -9.51 -2.03
CA TYR A 79 -15.98 -9.42 -1.68
C TYR A 79 -15.21 -10.65 -2.18
N LYS A 80 -15.66 -11.87 -1.83
CA LYS A 80 -14.99 -13.11 -2.26
C LYS A 80 -14.92 -13.22 -3.79
N THR A 81 -16.00 -12.86 -4.48
CA THR A 81 -16.09 -12.94 -5.94
C THR A 81 -15.13 -11.98 -6.62
N PHE A 82 -15.12 -10.71 -6.22
CA PHE A 82 -14.23 -9.73 -6.82
C PHE A 82 -12.78 -9.91 -6.38
N MET A 83 -12.50 -10.30 -5.13
CA MET A 83 -11.12 -10.61 -4.71
C MET A 83 -10.51 -11.75 -5.55
N ALA A 84 -11.29 -12.74 -5.97
CA ALA A 84 -10.82 -13.77 -6.89
C ALA A 84 -10.47 -13.21 -8.30
N VAL A 85 -11.20 -12.20 -8.77
CA VAL A 85 -10.86 -11.46 -10.00
C VAL A 85 -9.60 -10.63 -9.79
N ALA A 86 -9.49 -9.93 -8.66
CA ALA A 86 -8.35 -9.11 -8.28
C ALA A 86 -7.05 -9.93 -8.23
N GLN A 87 -7.08 -11.12 -7.65
CA GLN A 87 -5.91 -12.00 -7.59
C GLN A 87 -5.47 -12.51 -8.97
N LYS A 88 -6.41 -12.68 -9.90
CA LYS A 88 -6.11 -13.14 -11.28
C LYS A 88 -5.59 -12.05 -12.20
N ALA A 89 -6.04 -10.80 -12.02
CA ALA A 89 -5.80 -9.72 -12.97
C ALA A 89 -5.14 -8.48 -12.37
N GLY A 90 -5.28 -8.24 -11.08
CA GLY A 90 -4.86 -6.99 -10.43
C GLY A 90 -3.35 -6.76 -10.46
N LEU A 91 -2.55 -7.81 -10.24
CA LEU A 91 -1.09 -7.72 -10.33
C LEU A 91 -0.61 -7.41 -11.76
N ASP A 92 -1.22 -8.06 -12.76
CA ASP A 92 -0.87 -7.80 -14.16
C ASP A 92 -1.32 -6.40 -14.59
N ILE A 93 -2.50 -5.94 -14.16
CA ILE A 93 -3.00 -4.58 -14.43
C ILE A 93 -2.08 -3.52 -13.81
N ILE A 94 -1.68 -3.67 -12.54
CA ILE A 94 -0.83 -2.69 -11.88
C ILE A 94 0.60 -2.68 -12.44
N ASP A 95 1.07 -3.81 -12.97
CA ASP A 95 2.35 -3.92 -13.66
C ASP A 95 2.28 -3.50 -15.14
N GLY A 96 1.10 -3.12 -15.64
CA GLY A 96 0.92 -2.72 -17.04
C GLY A 96 1.02 -3.89 -18.05
N ARG A 97 0.89 -5.12 -17.58
CA ARG A 97 0.89 -6.33 -18.41
C ARG A 97 -0.45 -6.51 -19.12
N ALA A 98 -0.43 -7.24 -20.23
CA ALA A 98 -1.63 -7.53 -21.00
C ALA A 98 -2.58 -8.43 -20.22
N VAL A 99 -3.85 -8.03 -20.14
CA VAL A 99 -4.93 -8.79 -19.50
C VAL A 99 -6.11 -8.86 -20.47
N SER A 100 -6.82 -9.99 -20.47
CA SER A 100 -8.00 -10.19 -21.32
C SER A 100 -9.07 -9.12 -21.07
N ILE A 101 -9.78 -8.70 -22.13
CA ILE A 101 -10.83 -7.66 -22.05
C ILE A 101 -11.88 -8.02 -20.99
N LYS A 102 -12.28 -9.31 -20.94
CA LYS A 102 -13.21 -9.82 -19.92
C LYS A 102 -12.72 -9.56 -18.50
N ASN A 103 -11.47 -9.91 -18.20
CA ASN A 103 -10.89 -9.70 -16.87
C ASN A 103 -10.74 -8.21 -16.55
N ARG A 104 -10.44 -7.37 -17.56
CA ARG A 104 -10.36 -5.92 -17.38
C ARG A 104 -11.71 -5.30 -17.03
N ILE A 105 -12.79 -5.73 -17.68
CA ILE A 105 -14.17 -5.29 -17.36
C ILE A 105 -14.57 -5.78 -15.96
N LEU A 106 -14.35 -7.05 -15.64
CA LEU A 106 -14.65 -7.59 -14.30
C LEU A 106 -13.84 -6.88 -13.21
N TYR A 107 -12.57 -6.57 -13.48
CA TYR A 107 -11.74 -5.81 -12.56
C TYR A 107 -12.25 -4.38 -12.38
N PHE A 108 -12.70 -3.72 -13.46
CA PHE A 108 -13.32 -2.39 -13.39
C PHE A 108 -14.60 -2.38 -12.54
N LEU A 109 -15.48 -3.38 -12.70
CA LEU A 109 -16.65 -3.53 -11.84
C LEU A 109 -16.25 -3.75 -10.38
N GLY A 110 -15.28 -4.64 -10.13
CA GLY A 110 -14.73 -4.85 -8.79
C GLY A 110 -14.10 -3.60 -8.19
N ASN A 111 -13.50 -2.76 -9.02
CA ASN A 111 -12.93 -1.48 -8.60
C ASN A 111 -14.02 -0.54 -8.08
N ILE A 112 -15.18 -0.46 -8.74
CA ILE A 112 -16.30 0.37 -8.29
C ILE A 112 -16.90 -0.17 -6.99
N PHE A 113 -17.18 -1.48 -6.92
CA PHE A 113 -17.95 -2.05 -5.82
C PHE A 113 -17.13 -2.42 -4.58
N ILE A 114 -15.86 -2.82 -4.76
CA ILE A 114 -15.02 -3.38 -3.68
C ILE A 114 -13.71 -2.61 -3.54
N TYR A 115 -12.87 -2.55 -4.58
CA TYR A 115 -11.48 -2.12 -4.40
C TYR A 115 -11.37 -0.61 -4.10
N ALA A 116 -12.10 0.26 -4.80
CA ALA A 116 -12.04 1.69 -4.54
C ALA A 116 -12.64 2.04 -3.17
N PRO A 117 -13.83 1.52 -2.76
CA PRO A 117 -14.31 1.70 -1.39
C PRO A 117 -13.33 1.19 -0.33
N LEU A 118 -12.68 0.05 -0.58
CA LEU A 118 -11.71 -0.53 0.35
C LEU A 118 -10.46 0.33 0.48
N ARG A 119 -9.86 0.77 -0.64
CA ARG A 119 -8.75 1.73 -0.63
C ARG A 119 -9.15 3.02 0.06
N ASN A 120 -10.38 3.50 -0.14
CA ASN A 120 -10.88 4.70 0.51
C ASN A 120 -10.98 4.55 2.02
N ASN A 121 -11.50 3.42 2.49
CA ASN A 121 -11.58 3.12 3.92
C ASN A 121 -10.19 2.99 4.57
N LEU A 122 -9.18 2.59 3.79
CA LEU A 122 -7.79 2.53 4.24
C LEU A 122 -7.05 3.88 4.12
N GLY A 123 -7.67 4.93 3.56
CA GLY A 123 -7.00 6.20 3.23
C GLY A 123 -5.98 6.09 2.09
N MET A 124 -6.07 5.02 1.30
CA MET A 124 -5.13 4.64 0.25
C MET A 124 -5.62 4.95 -1.17
N SER A 125 -6.73 5.68 -1.32
CA SER A 125 -7.33 6.01 -2.63
C SER A 125 -6.40 6.81 -3.55
N ARG A 126 -5.59 7.70 -2.98
CA ARG A 126 -4.68 8.59 -3.71
C ARG A 126 -3.24 8.08 -3.77
N ILE A 127 -2.94 6.96 -3.12
CA ILE A 127 -1.59 6.40 -3.06
C ILE A 127 -1.15 6.02 -4.47
N LYS A 128 -0.07 6.66 -4.93
CA LYS A 128 0.61 6.32 -6.18
C LYS A 128 1.69 5.27 -5.95
N VAL A 129 2.32 5.33 -4.78
CA VAL A 129 3.41 4.45 -4.37
C VAL A 129 3.31 4.17 -2.88
N ALA A 130 3.27 2.89 -2.52
CA ALA A 130 3.46 2.43 -1.15
C ALA A 130 4.75 1.62 -1.05
N TYR A 131 5.59 1.90 -0.06
CA TYR A 131 6.77 1.12 0.23
C TYR A 131 6.68 0.46 1.60
N THR A 132 7.35 -0.67 1.72
CA THR A 132 7.58 -1.37 2.98
C THR A 132 9.00 -1.89 3.05
N GLY A 133 9.54 -1.97 4.26
CA GLY A 133 10.91 -2.37 4.52
C GLY A 133 11.14 -2.63 6.02
N GLY A 134 12.37 -3.00 6.38
CA GLY A 134 12.76 -3.35 7.75
C GLY A 134 12.46 -4.80 8.13
N ALA A 135 11.53 -5.46 7.44
CA ALA A 135 11.29 -6.90 7.55
C ALA A 135 10.72 -7.46 6.24
N ALA A 136 10.77 -8.78 6.07
CA ALA A 136 10.16 -9.46 4.93
C ALA A 136 8.63 -9.43 5.04
N ILE A 137 7.94 -9.26 3.91
CA ILE A 137 6.47 -9.33 3.84
C ILE A 137 6.00 -10.72 3.40
N GLY A 138 4.85 -11.14 3.93
CA GLY A 138 4.19 -12.37 3.50
C GLY A 138 3.61 -12.30 2.07
N PRO A 139 3.53 -13.43 1.36
CA PRO A 139 2.93 -13.53 0.01
C PRO A 139 1.50 -12.98 -0.03
N ASP A 140 0.70 -13.30 0.98
CA ASP A 140 -0.72 -12.96 0.99
C ASP A 140 -0.94 -11.46 1.18
N LEU A 141 -0.14 -10.83 2.03
CA LEU A 141 -0.14 -9.39 2.25
C LEU A 141 0.18 -8.66 0.94
N TYR A 142 1.30 -9.04 0.31
CA TYR A 142 1.72 -8.48 -0.96
C TYR A 142 0.65 -8.63 -2.05
N ARG A 143 0.11 -9.85 -2.21
CA ARG A 143 -0.92 -10.14 -3.21
C ARG A 143 -2.19 -9.35 -2.93
N PHE A 144 -2.63 -9.26 -1.69
CA PHE A 144 -3.84 -8.53 -1.31
C PHE A 144 -3.75 -7.07 -1.74
N TYR A 145 -2.75 -6.32 -1.25
CA TYR A 145 -2.63 -4.88 -1.51
C TYR A 145 -2.47 -4.60 -3.00
N ARG A 146 -1.63 -5.36 -3.70
CA ARG A 146 -1.43 -5.17 -5.15
C ARG A 146 -2.67 -5.56 -5.95
N SER A 147 -3.40 -6.59 -5.54
CA SER A 147 -4.63 -7.01 -6.24
C SER A 147 -5.71 -5.95 -6.21
N ILE A 148 -5.87 -5.22 -5.10
CA ILE A 148 -6.82 -4.11 -4.97
C ILE A 148 -6.32 -2.80 -5.58
N GLY A 149 -5.17 -2.85 -6.26
CA GLY A 149 -4.61 -1.74 -7.01
C GLY A 149 -3.82 -0.74 -6.16
N ILE A 150 -3.23 -1.17 -5.04
CA ILE A 150 -2.23 -0.40 -4.30
C ILE A 150 -0.84 -0.83 -4.77
N ASN A 151 -0.03 0.12 -5.21
CA ASN A 151 1.33 -0.13 -5.70
C ASN A 151 2.30 -0.34 -4.54
N LEU A 152 2.07 -1.40 -3.76
CA LEU A 152 2.91 -1.84 -2.65
C LEU A 152 4.17 -2.49 -3.18
N LYS A 153 5.31 -1.99 -2.73
CA LYS A 153 6.65 -2.38 -3.16
C LYS A 153 7.56 -2.58 -1.97
N GLN A 154 8.57 -3.41 -2.14
CA GLN A 154 9.60 -3.64 -1.14
C GLN A 154 10.80 -2.72 -1.37
N LEU A 155 11.43 -2.33 -0.27
CA LEU A 155 12.77 -1.76 -0.24
C LEU A 155 13.58 -2.45 0.87
N TYR A 156 14.88 -2.46 0.69
CA TYR A 156 15.84 -2.96 1.67
C TYR A 156 16.83 -1.87 2.01
N GLY A 157 17.11 -1.73 3.30
CA GLY A 157 18.23 -0.98 3.83
C GLY A 157 18.19 -0.95 5.34
N GLN A 158 19.10 -0.17 5.90
CA GLN A 158 19.41 -0.15 7.31
C GLN A 158 19.80 1.27 7.75
N THR A 159 19.83 1.50 9.06
CA THR A 159 20.29 2.75 9.67
C THR A 159 21.68 3.15 9.18
N GLU A 160 22.59 2.19 9.09
CA GLU A 160 23.99 2.30 8.73
C GLU A 160 24.20 2.71 7.26
N THR A 161 23.16 2.59 6.44
CA THR A 161 23.19 2.88 4.99
C THR A 161 22.25 4.03 4.60
N LEU A 162 21.78 4.82 5.57
CA LEU A 162 20.86 5.93 5.35
C LEU A 162 19.51 5.47 4.76
N ALA A 163 18.93 4.43 5.38
CA ALA A 163 17.59 3.87 5.20
C ALA A 163 17.37 2.87 4.07
N TYR A 164 17.77 3.13 2.82
CA TYR A 164 17.55 2.18 1.71
C TYR A 164 18.72 2.08 0.73
N VAL A 165 19.09 0.84 0.40
CA VAL A 165 20.13 0.48 -0.57
C VAL A 165 19.51 -0.09 -1.85
N CYS A 166 18.44 -0.89 -1.71
CA CYS A 166 17.73 -1.48 -2.84
C CYS A 166 16.25 -1.11 -2.78
N LYS A 167 15.64 -0.87 -3.95
CA LYS A 167 14.18 -0.69 -4.04
C LYS A 167 13.62 -1.34 -5.29
N GLN A 168 12.36 -1.74 -5.19
CA GLN A 168 11.63 -2.19 -6.37
C GLN A 168 11.17 -1.01 -7.25
N PRO A 169 11.39 -1.09 -8.58
CA PRO A 169 10.84 -0.13 -9.51
C PRO A 169 9.35 -0.39 -9.77
N ASN A 170 8.67 0.59 -10.37
CA ASN A 170 7.30 0.40 -10.83
C ASN A 170 7.26 -0.63 -11.97
N GLY A 171 6.22 -1.46 -12.02
CA GLY A 171 6.01 -2.44 -13.10
C GLY A 171 6.86 -3.71 -13.01
N ALA A 172 7.87 -3.76 -12.13
CA ALA A 172 8.72 -4.94 -11.95
C ALA A 172 8.84 -5.36 -10.47
N ALA A 173 7.81 -5.07 -9.67
CA ALA A 173 7.77 -5.49 -8.28
C ALA A 173 7.54 -7.01 -8.20
N ARG A 174 8.37 -7.69 -7.41
CA ARG A 174 8.33 -9.15 -7.21
C ARG A 174 8.22 -9.48 -5.72
N LEU A 175 7.61 -10.61 -5.38
CA LEU A 175 7.53 -11.00 -3.98
C LEU A 175 8.91 -11.43 -3.44
N ASP A 176 9.69 -12.12 -4.25
CA ASP A 176 10.94 -12.80 -3.92
C ASP A 176 12.19 -11.91 -4.03
N SER A 177 12.02 -10.60 -4.18
CA SER A 177 13.13 -9.66 -4.40
C SER A 177 12.88 -8.35 -3.67
N VAL A 178 13.95 -7.69 -3.25
CA VAL A 178 13.91 -6.31 -2.69
C VAL A 178 14.16 -5.25 -3.76
N GLY A 179 14.30 -5.66 -5.03
CA GLY A 179 14.53 -4.80 -6.18
C GLY A 179 16.00 -4.61 -6.52
N THR A 180 16.33 -3.48 -7.14
CA THR A 180 17.67 -3.18 -7.66
C THR A 180 18.39 -2.19 -6.75
N PRO A 181 19.74 -2.18 -6.75
CA PRO A 181 20.52 -1.16 -6.07
C PRO A 181 20.11 0.25 -6.51
N MET A 182 20.08 1.16 -5.55
CA MET A 182 19.85 2.57 -5.79
C MET A 182 21.14 3.25 -6.27
N PRO A 183 21.05 4.23 -7.19
CA PRO A 183 22.20 4.98 -7.69
C PRO A 183 22.92 5.79 -6.62
#